data_AF-A0A2M8NQG3-F1
#
_entry.id   AF-A0A2M8NQG3-F1
#
_cell.length_a   1.000
_cell.length_b   1.000
_cell.length_c   1.000
_cell.angle_alpha   90.00
_cell.angle_beta   90.00
_cell.angle_gamma   90.00
#
_symmetry.space_group_name_H-M   'P 1'
#
loop_
_entity.id
_entity.type
_entity.pdbx_description
1 polymer ?
#
loop_
_entity_poly.entity_id
_entity_poly.type
_entity_poly.pdbx_seq_one_letter_code
_entity_poly.pdbx_strand_id
1 'polypeptide(L)'
;MTRITPPNSSNFLAWVQEHERAWSNLVYSGRPSLEEILAAPVVVFWKRASTEKPDKHFIITLHPDLTQLEKHFARMLMFSANEPPRSQVVAIFQDRQQIRIAEVRIRFEPVGQETR
;
A
#
# COMPACT_ATOMS: atom_id res chain seq x y z
N MET A 1 1.97 17.80 -19.64
CA MET A 1 1.50 16.49 -19.13
C MET A 1 2.19 16.22 -17.79
N THR A 2 1.46 16.31 -16.69
CA THR A 2 2.04 16.28 -15.33
C THR A 2 2.23 14.82 -14.88
N ARG A 3 3.45 14.46 -14.45
CA ARG A 3 3.71 13.19 -13.74
C ARG A 3 3.18 13.35 -12.32
N ILE A 4 2.43 12.37 -11.82
CA ILE A 4 2.06 12.34 -10.40
C ILE A 4 3.29 11.85 -9.65
N THR A 5 3.97 12.81 -9.04
CA THR A 5 5.09 12.56 -8.16
C THR A 5 4.51 12.46 -6.75
N PRO A 6 4.92 11.45 -5.94
CA PRO A 6 4.53 11.43 -4.54
C PRO A 6 4.85 12.80 -3.91
N PRO A 7 3.98 13.34 -3.05
CA PRO A 7 4.27 14.58 -2.35
C PRO A 7 5.64 14.49 -1.68
N ASN A 8 6.47 15.53 -1.81
CA ASN A 8 7.76 15.62 -1.11
C ASN A 8 7.60 15.75 0.42
N SER A 9 6.39 15.63 0.94
CA SER A 9 6.04 15.76 2.35
C SER A 9 5.45 14.46 2.89
N SER A 10 5.80 14.11 4.12
CA SER A 10 5.17 13.02 4.89
C SER A 10 3.79 13.38 5.46
N ASN A 11 3.21 14.50 5.00
CA ASN A 11 1.94 15.00 5.48
C ASN A 11 0.77 14.23 4.83
N PHE A 12 -0.03 13.55 5.65
CA PHE A 12 -1.20 12.80 5.21
C PHE A 12 -2.16 13.61 4.32
N LEU A 13 -2.47 14.86 4.68
CA LEU A 13 -3.40 15.68 3.90
C LEU A 13 -2.85 16.03 2.51
N ALA A 14 -1.53 16.17 2.37
CA ALA A 14 -0.93 16.40 1.05
C ALA A 14 -1.13 15.20 0.12
N TRP A 15 -1.04 13.98 0.67
CA TRP A 15 -1.32 12.74 -0.07
C TRP A 15 -2.78 12.60 -0.45
N VAL A 16 -3.71 12.89 0.47
CA VAL A 16 -5.15 12.87 0.19
C VAL A 16 -5.51 13.90 -0.88
N GLN A 17 -4.99 15.13 -0.78
CA GLN A 17 -5.23 16.17 -1.78
C GLN A 17 -4.69 15.78 -3.16
N GLU A 18 -3.49 15.22 -3.24
CA GLU A 18 -2.92 14.77 -4.51
C GLU A 18 -3.78 13.65 -5.11
N HIS A 19 -4.23 12.70 -4.30
CA HIS A 19 -5.15 11.65 -4.74
C HIS A 19 -6.47 12.22 -5.28
N GLU A 20 -7.11 13.13 -4.54
CA GLU A 20 -8.38 13.72 -4.95
C GLU A 20 -8.23 14.58 -6.22
N ARG A 21 -7.12 15.29 -6.37
CA ARG A 21 -6.80 16.05 -7.60
C ARG A 21 -6.56 15.12 -8.79
N ALA A 22 -5.82 14.03 -8.56
CA ALA A 22 -5.48 13.05 -9.59
C ALA A 22 -6.73 12.38 -10.16
N TRP A 23 -7.61 11.91 -9.28
CA TRP A 23 -8.84 11.25 -9.70
C TRP A 23 -9.89 12.23 -10.18
N SER A 24 -9.99 13.43 -9.59
CA SER A 24 -11.03 14.40 -9.93
C SER A 24 -12.41 13.70 -9.99
N ASN A 25 -13.04 13.66 -11.17
CA ASN A 25 -14.34 13.01 -11.41
C ASN A 25 -14.26 11.51 -11.78
N LEU A 26 -13.07 10.92 -11.83
CA LEU A 26 -12.87 9.52 -12.14
C LEU A 26 -13.03 8.67 -10.88
N VAL A 27 -13.54 7.43 -11.03
CA VAL A 27 -13.74 6.50 -9.91
C VAL A 27 -13.07 5.16 -10.25
N TYR A 28 -12.43 4.55 -9.25
CA TYR A 28 -11.98 3.16 -9.32
C TYR A 28 -12.85 2.27 -8.42
N SER A 29 -12.86 0.97 -8.71
CA SER A 29 -13.63 0.00 -7.93
C SER A 29 -13.22 0.04 -6.46
N GLY A 30 -14.19 0.24 -5.57
CA GLY A 30 -13.94 0.32 -4.13
C GLY A 30 -13.25 1.61 -3.67
N ARG A 31 -13.33 2.71 -4.44
CA ARG A 31 -12.83 4.02 -4.02
C ARG A 31 -13.53 4.47 -2.73
N PRO A 32 -12.80 4.66 -1.62
CA PRO A 32 -13.37 5.23 -0.41
C PRO A 32 -13.67 6.72 -0.61
N SER A 33 -14.69 7.20 0.10
CA SER A 33 -15.01 8.62 0.19
C SER A 33 -13.95 9.38 0.99
N LEU A 34 -13.92 10.70 0.82
CA LEU A 34 -13.01 11.57 1.58
C LEU A 34 -13.21 11.42 3.09
N GLU A 35 -14.46 11.34 3.55
CA GLU A 35 -14.78 11.17 4.96
C GLU A 35 -14.20 9.86 5.51
N GLU A 36 -14.39 8.75 4.79
CA GLU A 36 -13.85 7.44 5.18
C GLU A 36 -12.31 7.46 5.21
N ILE A 37 -11.66 8.11 4.25
CA ILE A 37 -10.20 8.26 4.22
C ILE A 37 -9.71 9.02 5.46
N LEU A 38 -10.38 10.12 5.83
CA LEU A 38 -9.97 10.96 6.96
C LEU A 38 -10.26 10.32 8.32
N ALA A 39 -11.26 9.44 8.38
CA ALA A 39 -11.67 8.74 9.60
C ALA A 39 -10.95 7.41 9.83
N ALA A 40 -10.37 6.81 8.78
CA ALA A 40 -9.75 5.48 8.88
C ALA A 40 -8.50 5.46 9.78
N PRO A 41 -8.35 4.42 10.63
CA PRO A 41 -7.12 4.23 11.41
C PRO A 41 -5.89 3.99 10.53
N VAL A 42 -6.04 3.20 9.46
CA VAL A 42 -4.96 2.90 8.53
C VAL A 42 -5.37 3.20 7.09
N VAL A 43 -4.53 3.97 6.40
CA VAL A 43 -4.71 4.33 5.00
C VAL A 43 -3.47 3.92 4.21
N VAL A 44 -3.66 3.15 3.14
CA VAL A 44 -2.57 2.69 2.27
C VAL A 44 -2.76 3.19 0.86
N PHE A 45 -1.72 3.83 0.33
CA PHE A 45 -1.64 4.29 -1.06
C PHE A 45 -0.85 3.29 -1.89
N TRP A 46 -1.48 2.84 -2.98
CA TRP A 46 -0.94 1.87 -3.92
C TRP A 46 -0.70 2.49 -5.27
N LYS A 47 0.34 2.06 -5.97
CA LYS A 47 0.57 2.35 -7.38
C LYS A 47 0.48 1.06 -8.18
N ARG A 48 -0.30 1.05 -9.26
CA ARG A 48 -0.36 -0.13 -10.14
C ARG A 48 0.95 -0.30 -10.88
N ALA A 49 1.51 -1.51 -10.79
CA ALA A 49 2.67 -1.92 -11.56
C ALA A 49 2.17 -2.34 -12.95
N SER A 50 2.12 -1.40 -13.89
CA SER A 50 1.85 -1.69 -15.30
C SER A 50 3.14 -1.56 -16.10
N THR A 51 3.38 -2.53 -16.98
CA THR A 51 4.53 -2.59 -17.91
C THR A 51 4.37 -1.67 -19.11
N GLU A 52 3.15 -1.24 -19.45
CA GLU A 52 2.88 -0.54 -20.71
C GLU A 52 2.72 0.98 -20.54
N LYS A 53 2.10 1.44 -19.45
CA LYS A 53 2.01 2.86 -19.11
C LYS A 53 2.05 3.01 -17.58
N PRO A 54 2.89 3.90 -17.03
CA PRO A 54 2.86 4.16 -15.60
C PRO A 54 1.47 4.68 -15.25
N ASP A 55 0.71 3.89 -14.48
CA ASP A 55 -0.60 4.32 -14.00
C ASP A 55 -0.38 5.57 -13.15
N LYS A 56 -1.13 6.61 -13.50
CA LYS A 56 -0.89 7.95 -12.96
C LYS A 56 -1.55 8.12 -11.61
N HIS A 57 -2.48 7.23 -11.25
CA HIS A 57 -3.32 7.41 -10.09
C HIS A 57 -2.92 6.46 -8.97
N PHE A 58 -2.84 7.00 -7.75
CA PHE A 58 -2.77 6.16 -6.56
C PHE A 58 -4.14 5.57 -6.26
N ILE A 59 -4.17 4.32 -5.80
CA ILE A 59 -5.36 3.68 -5.26
C ILE A 59 -5.25 3.69 -3.74
N ILE A 60 -6.33 4.02 -3.05
CA ILE A 60 -6.42 3.95 -1.59
C ILE A 60 -7.20 2.71 -1.16
N THR A 61 -6.68 2.03 -0.14
CA THR A 61 -7.42 1.04 0.66
C THR A 61 -7.39 1.44 2.13
N LEU A 62 -8.48 1.20 2.85
CA LEU A 62 -8.63 1.49 4.27
C LEU A 62 -8.58 0.20 5.08
N HIS A 63 -7.94 0.25 6.24
CA HIS A 63 -7.82 -0.90 7.13
C HIS A 63 -8.11 -0.49 8.58
N PRO A 64 -8.69 -1.38 9.41
CA PRO A 64 -8.90 -1.12 10.83
C PRO A 64 -7.57 -1.16 11.61
N ASP A 65 -6.59 -1.92 11.11
CA ASP A 65 -5.29 -2.16 11.74
C ASP A 65 -4.24 -2.53 10.68
N LEU A 66 -3.00 -2.77 11.13
CA LEU A 66 -1.89 -3.17 10.27
C LEU A 66 -1.85 -4.69 9.98
N THR A 67 -2.64 -5.51 10.67
CA THR A 67 -2.58 -6.97 10.57
C THR A 67 -2.90 -7.46 9.16
N GLN A 68 -3.84 -6.80 8.47
CA GLN A 68 -4.14 -7.14 7.07
C GLN A 68 -2.96 -6.84 6.14
N LEU A 69 -2.24 -5.75 6.41
CA LEU A 69 -1.10 -5.33 5.63
C LEU A 69 0.10 -6.26 5.85
N GLU A 70 0.34 -6.70 7.08
CA GLU A 70 1.36 -7.70 7.41
C GLU A 70 1.14 -9.02 6.66
N LYS A 71 -0.09 -9.54 6.67
CA LYS A 71 -0.45 -10.76 5.93
C LYS A 71 -0.21 -10.60 4.43
N HIS A 72 -0.52 -9.43 3.88
CA HIS A 72 -0.25 -9.11 2.48
C HIS A 72 1.25 -9.17 2.16
N PHE A 73 2.09 -8.52 2.97
CA PHE A 73 3.55 -8.52 2.78
C PHE A 73 4.17 -9.91 2.99
N ALA A 74 3.73 -10.66 4.01
CA ALA A 74 4.20 -12.03 4.23
C ALA A 74 3.89 -12.93 3.03
N ARG A 75 2.68 -12.83 2.47
CA ARG A 75 2.30 -13.55 1.24
C ARG A 75 3.19 -13.13 0.07
N MET A 76 3.44 -11.84 -0.12
CA MET A 76 4.35 -11.40 -1.18
C MET A 76 5.75 -12.01 -1.01
N LEU A 77 6.32 -12.01 0.19
CA LEU A 77 7.64 -12.59 0.44
C LEU A 77 7.69 -14.11 0.21
N MET A 78 6.63 -14.83 0.57
CA MET A 78 6.56 -16.29 0.40
C MET A 78 6.30 -16.72 -1.05
N PHE A 79 5.56 -15.92 -1.83
CA PHE A 79 5.07 -16.33 -3.15
C PHE A 79 5.58 -15.45 -4.32
N SER A 80 6.57 -14.57 -4.09
CA SER A 80 7.09 -13.62 -5.11
C SER A 80 7.74 -14.28 -6.33
N ALA A 81 7.96 -15.59 -6.33
CA ALA A 81 8.69 -16.27 -7.40
C ALA A 81 7.95 -16.34 -8.75
N ASN A 82 6.61 -16.19 -8.78
CA ASN A 82 5.82 -16.51 -9.97
C ASN A 82 5.12 -15.32 -10.67
N GLU A 83 4.76 -14.24 -9.97
CA GLU A 83 4.23 -13.01 -10.60
C GLU A 83 4.68 -11.76 -9.83
N PRO A 84 5.24 -10.72 -10.51
CA PRO A 84 5.52 -9.46 -9.86
C PRO A 84 4.22 -8.82 -9.35
N PRO A 85 4.22 -8.21 -8.15
CA PRO A 85 3.02 -7.66 -7.56
C PRO A 85 2.41 -6.59 -8.48
N ARG A 86 1.13 -6.77 -8.85
CA ARG A 86 0.37 -5.87 -9.73
C ARG A 86 0.19 -4.47 -9.13
N SER A 87 0.49 -4.30 -7.85
CA SER A 87 0.41 -3.05 -7.11
C SER A 87 1.55 -2.95 -6.10
N GLN A 88 2.21 -1.80 -6.05
CA GLN A 88 3.26 -1.48 -5.11
C GLN A 88 2.72 -0.51 -4.05
N VAL A 89 3.01 -0.78 -2.77
CA VAL A 89 2.75 0.17 -1.69
C VAL A 89 3.67 1.38 -1.83
N VAL A 90 3.09 2.57 -1.82
CA VAL A 90 3.82 3.84 -1.95
C VAL A 90 3.90 4.56 -0.60
N ALA A 91 2.79 4.59 0.13
CA ALA A 91 2.73 5.20 1.46
C ALA A 91 1.72 4.48 2.34
N ILE A 92 2.03 4.42 3.63
CA ILE A 92 1.16 3.86 4.66
C ILE A 92 1.03 4.95 5.73
N PHE A 93 -0.20 5.20 6.17
CA PHE A 93 -0.49 6.10 7.27
C PHE A 93 -1.25 5.34 8.33
N GLN A 94 -0.82 5.48 9.58
CA GLN A 94 -1.56 5.04 10.76
C GLN A 94 -1.86 6.27 11.59
N ASP A 95 -3.13 6.50 11.92
CA ASP A 95 -3.60 7.67 12.66
C ASP A 95 -3.07 9.00 12.08
N ARG A 96 -3.04 9.08 10.74
CA ARG A 96 -2.55 10.21 9.93
C ARG A 96 -1.04 10.46 10.01
N GLN A 97 -0.28 9.60 10.69
CA GLN A 97 1.17 9.62 10.70
C GLN A 97 1.72 8.64 9.66
N GLN A 98 2.64 9.10 8.81
CA GLN A 98 3.28 8.22 7.84
C GLN A 98 4.17 7.21 8.55
N ILE A 99 4.00 5.94 8.21
CA ILE A 99 4.81 4.84 8.72
C ILE A 99 5.46 4.06 7.57
N ARG A 100 6.48 3.30 7.91
CA ARG A 100 7.17 2.37 7.00
C ARG A 100 7.47 1.08 7.73
N ILE A 101 7.61 -0.02 6.99
CA ILE A 101 8.11 -1.27 7.56
C ILE A 101 9.56 -1.04 8.00
N ALA A 102 9.82 -1.19 9.30
CA ALA A 102 11.14 -1.02 9.86
C ALA A 102 12.01 -2.28 9.70
N GLU A 103 11.42 -3.45 9.95
CA GLU A 103 12.08 -4.74 9.84
C GLU A 103 11.08 -5.85 9.46
N VAL A 104 11.59 -6.92 8.86
CA VAL A 104 10.88 -8.19 8.68
C VAL A 104 11.76 -9.31 9.24
N ARG A 105 11.25 -10.08 10.21
CA ARG A 105 12.00 -11.19 10.81
C ARG A 105 11.47 -12.52 10.28
N ILE A 106 12.34 -13.25 9.57
CA ILE A 106 12.06 -14.60 9.08
C ILE A 106 12.89 -15.58 9.90
N ARG A 107 12.23 -16.55 10.53
CA ARG A 107 12.87 -17.64 11.26
C ARG A 107 12.73 -18.93 10.47
N PHE A 108 13.84 -19.63 10.29
CA PHE A 108 13.88 -20.94 9.65
C PHE A 108 13.96 -22.02 10.71
N GLU A 109 13.21 -23.10 10.52
CA GLU A 109 13.25 -24.30 11.34
C GLU A 109 13.57 -25.52 10.46
N PRO A 110 14.37 -26.47 10.94
CA PRO A 110 14.69 -27.67 10.18
C PRO A 110 13.42 -28.51 9.98
N VAL A 111 13.12 -28.82 8.72
CA VAL A 111 12.06 -29.76 8.36
C VAL A 111 12.65 -31.17 8.50
N GLY A 112 12.48 -31.76 9.69
CA GLY A 112 12.94 -33.11 10.01
C GLY A 112 14.40 -33.18 10.43
N GLN A 113 14.65 -33.18 11.73
CA GLN A 113 15.59 -34.15 12.27
C GLN A 113 14.73 -35.29 12.81
N GLU A 114 14.79 -36.44 12.14
CA GLU A 114 14.32 -37.69 12.73
C GLU A 114 15.12 -37.88 14.02
N THR A 115 14.48 -37.60 15.15
CA THR A 115 14.98 -38.02 16.46
C THR A 115 15.01 -39.55 16.42
N ARG A 116 16.20 -40.10 16.19
CA ARG A 116 16.48 -41.51 16.46
C ARG A 116 16.43 -41.79 17.96
#